data_AF-A0A1Q3CBP5-F1
#
_entry.id   AF-A0A1Q3CBP5-F1
#
_cell.length_a   1.000
_cell.length_b   1.000
_cell.length_c   1.000
_cell.angle_alpha   90.00
_cell.angle_beta   90.00
_cell.angle_gamma   90.00
#
_symmetry.space_group_name_H-M   'P 1'
#
loop_
_entity.id
_entity.type
_entity.pdbx_description
1 polymer ?
#
loop_
_entity_poly.entity_id
_entity_poly.type
_entity_poly.pdbx_seq_one_letter_code
_entity_poly.pdbx_strand_id
1 'polypeptide(L)'
;MASTGSTLTFDYSGGLPYRESVTIPPCPVKLDGTNYLVWSRACKFAIGSRGYKGFLTDDTTKPIEAGPSQEKWETTNYLLMSYLTSSMDPGISRGYMLLDTAAAIWKTAETTYSHVGSKAQRYEIRKKIRETTQKELSVSQYYSTLKALWHELDFYGKYTAACSTYITSYTSWENEIRVYDFLGGLNMDFD
;
A
#
# COMPACT_ATOMS: atom_id res chain seq x y z
N MET A 1 -68.77 0.29 33.10
CA MET A 1 -68.82 0.29 31.62
C MET A 1 -67.74 1.23 31.11
N ALA A 2 -67.16 0.87 29.96
CA ALA A 2 -65.86 1.26 29.43
C ALA A 2 -65.74 2.69 28.87
N SER A 3 -64.48 3.14 28.71
CA SER A 3 -63.90 3.86 27.54
C SER A 3 -62.82 4.85 28.01
N THR A 4 -61.51 4.51 28.01
CA THR A 4 -60.47 4.60 26.96
C THR A 4 -60.04 6.00 26.49
N GLY A 5 -58.71 6.25 26.54
CA GLY A 5 -57.94 7.18 25.71
C GLY A 5 -57.48 8.47 26.42
N SER A 6 -56.23 8.95 26.37
CA SER A 6 -55.03 8.52 25.65
C SER A 6 -53.79 9.16 26.30
N THR A 7 -52.67 8.43 26.23
CA THR A 7 -51.31 8.83 26.58
C THR A 7 -50.75 9.84 25.58
N LEU A 8 -50.09 10.89 26.04
CA LEU A 8 -49.05 11.61 25.29
C LEU A 8 -47.93 12.02 26.24
N THR A 9 -46.90 11.17 26.34
CA THR A 9 -45.58 11.58 26.82
C THR A 9 -44.61 11.42 25.66
N PHE A 10 -44.12 12.55 25.15
CA PHE A 10 -43.14 12.62 24.08
C PHE A 10 -41.75 12.62 24.72
N ASP A 11 -41.17 11.45 24.94
CA ASP A 11 -39.76 11.34 25.34
C ASP A 11 -38.88 11.24 24.09
N TYR A 12 -38.41 12.39 23.64
CA TYR A 12 -37.37 12.50 22.61
C TYR A 12 -36.00 12.34 23.27
N SER A 13 -35.60 11.09 23.50
CA SER A 13 -34.23 10.74 23.87
C SER A 13 -33.56 9.96 22.72
N GLY A 14 -33.50 10.60 21.55
CA GLY A 14 -32.77 10.09 20.39
C GLY A 14 -31.32 10.53 20.42
N GLY A 15 -30.50 9.92 21.27
CA GLY A 15 -29.06 9.96 21.07
C GLY A 15 -28.73 9.30 19.74
N LEU A 16 -27.92 9.94 18.90
CA LEU A 16 -27.41 9.32 17.66
C LEU A 16 -26.81 7.96 18.03
N PRO A 17 -27.18 6.86 17.33
CA PRO A 17 -26.61 5.56 17.62
C PRO A 17 -25.09 5.65 17.50
N TYR A 18 -24.39 5.14 18.51
CA TYR A 18 -22.93 5.05 18.52
C TYR A 18 -22.47 4.31 17.25
N ARG A 19 -22.03 5.07 16.24
CA ARG A 19 -21.39 4.52 15.04
C ARG A 19 -19.98 4.18 15.48
N GLU A 20 -19.64 2.90 15.57
CA GLU A 20 -18.24 2.48 15.71
C GLU A 20 -17.44 3.19 14.61
N SER A 21 -16.62 4.17 15.02
CA SER A 21 -15.80 4.91 14.08
C SER A 21 -14.64 3.99 13.68
N VAL A 22 -14.72 3.40 12.50
CA VAL A 22 -13.59 2.64 11.97
C VAL A 22 -12.46 3.63 11.67
N THR A 23 -11.46 3.67 12.53
CA THR A 23 -10.28 4.51 12.36
C THR A 23 -9.16 3.73 11.67
N ILE A 24 -8.50 4.38 10.71
CA ILE A 24 -7.27 3.87 10.08
C ILE A 24 -6.08 4.59 10.73
N PRO A 25 -5.16 3.88 11.41
CA PRO A 25 -3.94 4.45 11.94
C PRO A 25 -3.19 5.18 10.83
N PRO A 26 -2.58 6.34 11.10
CA PRO A 26 -1.79 7.07 10.13
C PRO A 26 -0.79 6.15 9.43
N CYS A 27 -0.58 6.37 8.13
CA CYS A 27 0.45 5.63 7.41
C CYS A 27 1.82 5.94 8.02
N PRO A 28 2.64 4.94 8.36
CA PRO A 28 3.97 5.17 8.93
C PRO A 28 4.96 5.75 7.91
N VAL A 29 4.60 5.78 6.63
CA VAL A 29 5.44 6.25 5.53
C VAL A 29 4.68 7.29 4.73
N LYS A 30 5.34 8.41 4.42
CA LYS A 30 4.82 9.46 3.53
C LYS A 30 5.28 9.19 2.11
N LEU A 31 4.37 9.24 1.14
CA LEU A 31 4.76 9.20 -0.27
C LEU A 31 5.58 10.46 -0.61
N ASP A 32 6.83 10.28 -1.03
CA ASP A 32 7.79 11.35 -1.38
C ASP A 32 8.15 11.37 -2.88
N GLY A 33 7.52 10.49 -3.66
CA GLY A 33 7.76 10.33 -5.09
C GLY A 33 8.82 9.29 -5.46
N THR A 34 9.63 8.83 -4.49
CA THR A 34 10.69 7.82 -4.70
C THR A 34 10.38 6.49 -4.01
N ASN A 35 9.50 6.49 -3.02
CA ASN A 35 9.26 5.38 -2.11
C ASN A 35 7.92 4.65 -2.32
N TYR A 36 7.33 4.74 -3.51
CA TYR A 36 6.00 4.20 -3.81
C TYR A 36 5.81 2.74 -3.39
N LEU A 37 6.81 1.87 -3.60
CA LEU A 37 6.70 0.47 -3.20
C LEU A 37 6.40 0.30 -1.70
N VAL A 38 7.14 1.01 -0.85
CA VAL A 38 7.00 0.91 0.60
C VAL A 38 5.68 1.55 1.04
N TRP A 39 5.40 2.76 0.54
CA TRP A 39 4.17 3.49 0.82
C TRP A 39 2.91 2.68 0.42
N SER A 40 2.89 2.16 -0.81
CA SER A 40 1.74 1.42 -1.33
C SER A 40 1.47 0.14 -0.53
N ARG A 41 2.51 -0.57 -0.06
CA ARG A 41 2.33 -1.74 0.82
C ARG A 41 1.76 -1.34 2.17
N ALA A 42 2.27 -0.27 2.79
CA ALA A 42 1.77 0.22 4.07
C ALA A 42 0.28 0.60 4.00
N CYS A 43 -0.12 1.35 2.97
CA CYS A 43 -1.53 1.69 2.74
C CYS A 43 -2.39 0.45 2.47
N LYS A 44 -1.94 -0.49 1.62
CA LYS A 44 -2.68 -1.74 1.36
C LYS A 44 -2.93 -2.54 2.64
N PHE A 45 -1.95 -2.63 3.53
CA PHE A 45 -2.12 -3.34 4.80
C PHE A 45 -3.11 -2.63 5.73
N ALA A 46 -2.97 -1.32 5.90
CA ALA A 46 -3.86 -0.55 6.77
C ALA A 46 -5.32 -0.59 6.29
N ILE A 47 -5.55 -0.44 4.98
CA ILE A 47 -6.89 -0.46 4.36
C ILE A 47 -7.43 -1.90 4.30
N GLY A 48 -6.59 -2.85 3.91
CA GLY A 48 -6.95 -4.26 3.76
C GLY A 48 -7.32 -4.92 5.10
N SER A 49 -6.63 -4.58 6.19
CA SER A 49 -6.96 -5.10 7.53
C SER A 49 -8.33 -4.64 8.05
N ARG A 50 -8.98 -3.69 7.36
CA ARG A 50 -10.32 -3.18 7.67
C ARG A 50 -11.38 -3.64 6.67
N GLY A 51 -11.01 -4.53 5.75
CA GLY A 51 -11.92 -5.05 4.72
C GLY A 51 -12.18 -4.10 3.56
N TYR A 52 -11.46 -2.98 3.45
CA TYR A 52 -11.72 -1.93 2.47
C TYR A 52 -10.92 -2.07 1.17
N LYS A 53 -10.29 -3.22 0.93
CA LYS A 53 -9.42 -3.44 -0.25
C LYS A 53 -10.11 -3.12 -1.59
N GLY A 54 -11.40 -3.42 -1.71
CA GLY A 54 -12.15 -3.25 -2.96
C GLY A 54 -12.41 -1.78 -3.35
N PHE A 55 -12.26 -0.84 -2.42
CA PHE A 55 -12.33 0.60 -2.70
C PHE A 55 -11.08 1.13 -3.41
N LEU A 56 -9.97 0.37 -3.44
CA LEU A 56 -8.76 0.77 -4.18
C LEU A 56 -8.79 0.28 -5.64
N THR A 57 -9.52 -0.80 -5.91
CA THR A 57 -9.55 -1.50 -7.21
C THR A 57 -10.79 -1.20 -8.05
N ASP A 58 -11.78 -0.50 -7.48
CA ASP A 58 -13.16 -0.37 -8.00
C ASP A 58 -13.99 -1.66 -7.93
N ASP A 59 -13.52 -2.71 -7.23
CA ASP A 59 -14.34 -3.92 -6.98
C ASP A 59 -15.54 -3.62 -6.07
N THR A 60 -15.46 -2.56 -5.25
CA THR A 60 -16.57 -2.07 -4.43
C THR A 60 -17.18 -0.84 -5.08
N THR A 61 -18.23 -1.05 -5.87
CA THR A 61 -18.89 0.01 -6.64
C THR A 61 -19.88 0.81 -5.81
N LYS A 62 -20.08 2.08 -6.19
CA LYS A 62 -21.09 2.93 -5.59
C LYS A 62 -22.49 2.37 -5.89
N PRO A 63 -23.35 2.15 -4.88
CA PRO A 63 -24.74 1.75 -5.12
C PRO A 63 -25.51 2.79 -5.95
N ILE A 64 -26.35 2.30 -6.87
CA ILE A 64 -27.17 3.13 -7.76
C ILE A 64 -28.32 3.78 -6.99
N GLU A 65 -28.97 3.02 -6.13
CA GLU A 65 -30.11 3.48 -5.34
C GLU A 65 -29.65 4.37 -4.19
N ALA A 66 -30.30 5.52 -4.06
CA ALA A 66 -30.11 6.39 -2.92
C ALA A 66 -30.60 5.69 -1.64
N GLY A 67 -29.81 5.78 -0.57
CA GLY A 67 -30.15 5.18 0.71
C GLY A 67 -28.94 4.85 1.58
N PRO A 68 -29.16 4.12 2.70
CA PRO A 68 -28.12 3.86 3.70
C PRO A 68 -26.87 3.18 3.14
N SER A 69 -27.02 2.32 2.14
CA SER A 69 -25.90 1.63 1.49
C SER A 69 -25.02 2.60 0.68
N GLN A 70 -25.63 3.56 -0.03
CA GLN A 70 -24.91 4.58 -0.78
C GLN A 70 -24.17 5.53 0.16
N GLU A 71 -24.84 6.00 1.22
CA GLU A 71 -24.23 6.87 2.24
C GLU A 71 -23.06 6.16 2.95
N LYS A 72 -23.19 4.86 3.26
CA LYS A 72 -22.12 4.05 3.82
C LYS A 72 -20.93 3.94 2.88
N TRP A 73 -21.18 3.72 1.58
CA TRP A 73 -20.13 3.69 0.56
C TRP A 73 -19.42 5.04 0.47
N GLU A 74 -20.16 6.15 0.39
CA GLU A 74 -19.60 7.50 0.30
C GLU A 74 -18.77 7.87 1.52
N THR A 75 -19.28 7.60 2.74
CA THR A 75 -18.53 7.84 3.98
C THR A 75 -17.21 7.05 3.96
N THR A 76 -17.24 5.80 3.53
CA THR A 76 -16.04 4.95 3.46
C THR A 76 -15.07 5.46 2.40
N ASN A 77 -15.57 5.86 1.23
CA ASN A 77 -14.76 6.47 0.17
C ASN A 77 -14.06 7.74 0.67
N TYR A 78 -14.77 8.66 1.33
CA TYR A 78 -14.17 9.88 1.89
C TYR A 78 -13.14 9.59 3.00
N LEU A 79 -13.39 8.60 3.86
CA LEU A 79 -12.42 8.14 4.86
C LEU A 79 -11.11 7.72 4.18
N LEU A 80 -11.20 6.92 3.12
CA LEU A 80 -10.04 6.42 2.39
C LEU A 80 -9.33 7.52 1.58
N MET A 81 -10.08 8.45 0.98
CA MET A 81 -9.50 9.62 0.32
C MET A 81 -8.70 10.48 1.30
N SER A 82 -9.26 10.77 2.47
CA SER A 82 -8.57 11.50 3.53
C SER A 82 -7.32 10.75 4.02
N TYR A 83 -7.43 9.43 4.24
CA TYR A 83 -6.29 8.60 4.61
C TYR A 83 -5.17 8.61 3.55
N LEU A 84 -5.51 8.42 2.27
CA LEU A 84 -4.53 8.38 1.20
C LEU A 84 -3.85 9.74 1.01
N THR A 85 -4.61 10.83 0.92
CA THR A 85 -4.04 12.17 0.74
C THR A 85 -3.22 12.63 1.95
N SER A 86 -3.67 12.31 3.17
CA SER A 86 -2.88 12.57 4.38
C SER A 86 -1.66 11.67 4.51
N SER A 87 -1.54 10.57 3.76
CA SER A 87 -0.35 9.72 3.70
C SER A 87 0.67 10.16 2.65
N MET A 88 0.42 11.25 1.93
CA MET A 88 1.33 11.81 0.95
C MET A 88 2.03 13.05 1.51
N ASP A 89 3.20 13.38 0.97
CA ASP A 89 3.80 14.69 1.22
C ASP A 89 2.90 15.82 0.70
N PRO A 90 2.86 16.98 1.37
CA PRO A 90 1.94 18.08 0.99
C PRO A 90 2.09 18.56 -0.46
N GLY A 91 3.31 18.52 -1.01
CA GLY A 91 3.58 18.86 -2.41
C GLY A 91 2.97 17.87 -3.40
N ILE A 92 2.85 16.60 -3.02
CA ILE A 92 2.24 15.54 -3.83
C ILE A 92 0.72 15.55 -3.63
N SER A 93 0.25 15.56 -2.37
CA SER A 93 -1.17 15.41 -2.02
C SER A 93 -2.07 16.43 -2.72
N ARG A 94 -1.57 17.65 -2.95
CA ARG A 94 -2.30 18.73 -3.63
C ARG A 94 -2.82 18.33 -5.01
N GLY A 95 -2.06 17.53 -5.76
CA GLY A 95 -2.47 17.04 -7.09
C GLY A 95 -3.59 16.01 -7.05
N TYR A 96 -3.87 15.41 -5.88
CA TYR A 96 -4.81 14.31 -5.71
C TYR A 96 -6.12 14.74 -5.03
N MET A 97 -6.17 15.93 -4.43
CA MET A 97 -7.36 16.41 -3.70
C MET A 97 -8.60 16.63 -4.58
N LEU A 98 -8.42 16.77 -5.90
CA LEU A 98 -9.51 16.98 -6.86
C LEU A 98 -10.06 15.68 -7.45
N LEU A 99 -9.55 14.53 -7.04
CA LEU A 99 -10.04 13.23 -7.51
C LEU A 99 -11.23 12.78 -6.67
N ASP A 100 -12.27 12.26 -7.30
CA ASP A 100 -13.57 11.99 -6.64
C ASP A 100 -13.63 10.68 -5.84
N THR A 101 -12.67 9.77 -6.03
CA THR A 101 -12.68 8.46 -5.38
C THR A 101 -11.31 8.04 -4.85
N ALA A 102 -11.32 7.23 -3.79
CA ALA A 102 -10.12 6.60 -3.27
C ALA A 102 -9.43 5.73 -4.33
N ALA A 103 -10.21 5.06 -5.18
CA ALA A 103 -9.71 4.30 -6.32
C ALA A 103 -9.00 5.19 -7.35
N ALA A 104 -9.56 6.37 -7.68
CA ALA A 104 -8.93 7.31 -8.60
C ALA A 104 -7.60 7.81 -8.04
N ILE A 105 -7.54 8.16 -6.75
CA ILE A 105 -6.29 8.55 -6.06
C ILE A 105 -5.27 7.42 -6.14
N TRP A 106 -5.70 6.21 -5.78
CA TRP A 106 -4.86 5.02 -5.75
C TRP A 106 -4.26 4.71 -7.14
N LYS A 107 -5.10 4.61 -8.17
CA LYS A 107 -4.70 4.30 -9.55
C LYS A 107 -3.83 5.39 -10.17
N THR A 108 -4.10 6.65 -9.84
CA THR A 108 -3.26 7.77 -10.31
C THR A 108 -1.88 7.71 -9.66
N ALA A 109 -1.79 7.41 -8.36
CA ALA A 109 -0.52 7.27 -7.66
C ALA A 109 0.28 6.07 -8.18
N GLU A 110 -0.40 4.95 -8.44
CA GLU A 110 0.18 3.78 -9.08
C GLU A 110 0.73 4.09 -10.47
N THR A 111 -0.04 4.78 -11.30
CA THR A 111 0.40 5.16 -12.65
C THR A 111 1.60 6.12 -12.61
N THR A 112 1.60 7.06 -11.67
CA THR A 112 2.61 8.12 -11.60
C THR A 112 3.93 7.64 -11.01
N TYR A 113 3.89 6.86 -9.92
CA TYR A 113 5.06 6.57 -9.10
C TYR A 113 5.43 5.09 -9.03
N SER A 114 4.60 4.18 -9.53
CA SER A 114 4.91 2.75 -9.37
C SER A 114 6.13 2.33 -10.15
N HIS A 115 6.43 2.91 -11.30
CA HIS A 115 7.55 2.51 -12.15
C HIS A 115 7.69 0.98 -12.36
N VAL A 116 6.60 0.20 -12.18
CA VAL A 116 6.62 -1.26 -12.34
C VAL A 116 6.90 -1.59 -13.79
N GLY A 117 7.85 -2.50 -14.03
CA GLY A 117 8.35 -2.80 -15.37
C GLY A 117 9.33 -1.76 -15.94
N SER A 118 9.63 -0.67 -15.22
CA SER A 118 10.64 0.30 -15.65
C SER A 118 12.04 -0.32 -15.65
N LYS A 119 12.64 -0.44 -16.83
CA LYS A 119 14.03 -0.88 -17.00
C LYS A 119 15.00 0.07 -16.28
N ALA A 120 14.70 1.37 -16.24
CA ALA A 120 15.51 2.37 -15.54
C ALA A 120 15.50 2.12 -14.03
N GLN A 121 14.33 1.90 -13.42
CA GLN A 121 14.23 1.63 -11.98
C GLN A 121 14.98 0.34 -11.61
N ARG A 122 14.82 -0.72 -12.42
CA ARG A 122 15.57 -1.98 -12.23
C ARG A 122 17.07 -1.79 -12.36
N TYR A 123 17.53 -0.96 -13.30
CA TYR A 123 18.94 -0.63 -13.45
C TYR A 123 19.48 0.11 -12.22
N GLU A 124 18.76 1.13 -11.73
CA GLU A 124 19.17 1.88 -10.53
C GLU A 124 19.26 0.97 -9.30
N ILE A 125 18.32 0.05 -9.10
CA ILE A 125 18.40 -0.91 -7.99
C ILE A 125 19.58 -1.88 -8.17
N ARG A 126 19.81 -2.39 -9.38
CA ARG A 126 20.99 -3.24 -9.67
C ARG A 126 22.30 -2.50 -9.44
N LYS A 127 22.35 -1.22 -9.79
CA LYS A 127 23.50 -0.36 -9.51
C LYS A 127 23.72 -0.22 -8.00
N LYS A 128 22.66 0.11 -7.24
CA LYS A 128 22.72 0.17 -5.76
C LYS A 128 23.19 -1.13 -5.13
N ILE A 129 22.70 -2.28 -5.62
CA ILE A 129 23.15 -3.60 -5.14
C ILE A 129 24.67 -3.74 -5.31
N ARG A 130 25.21 -3.45 -6.49
CA ARG A 130 26.65 -3.54 -6.78
C ARG A 130 27.50 -2.57 -5.98
N GLU A 131 26.96 -1.40 -5.65
CA GLU A 131 27.65 -0.36 -4.87
C GLU A 131 27.54 -0.59 -3.35
N THR A 132 26.67 -1.52 -2.91
CA THR A 132 26.49 -1.85 -1.50
C THR A 132 27.61 -2.81 -1.07
N THR A 133 28.44 -2.37 -0.14
CA THR A 133 29.50 -3.17 0.49
C THR A 133 29.34 -3.17 2.01
N GLN A 134 29.89 -4.16 2.70
CA GLN A 134 29.76 -4.35 4.13
C GLN A 134 30.26 -3.14 4.93
N LYS A 135 31.50 -2.68 4.68
CA LYS A 135 32.12 -1.55 5.39
C LYS A 135 32.04 -1.79 6.91
N GLU A 136 31.54 -0.81 7.67
CA GLU A 136 31.40 -0.88 9.12
C GLU A 136 30.18 -1.71 9.60
N LEU A 137 29.36 -2.25 8.69
CA LEU A 137 28.20 -3.05 9.06
C LEU A 137 28.62 -4.47 9.49
N SER A 138 27.88 -5.03 10.44
CA SER A 138 27.95 -6.49 10.64
C SER A 138 27.47 -7.23 9.39
N VAL A 139 27.95 -8.46 9.18
CA VAL A 139 27.53 -9.32 8.06
C VAL A 139 26.01 -9.45 7.98
N SER A 140 25.33 -9.56 9.14
CA SER A 140 23.87 -9.64 9.22
C SER A 140 23.16 -8.35 8.76
N GLN A 141 23.66 -7.18 9.15
CA GLN A 141 23.12 -5.88 8.72
C GLN A 141 23.35 -5.64 7.23
N TYR A 142 24.54 -5.97 6.73
CA TYR A 142 24.86 -5.92 5.30
C TYR A 142 23.94 -6.83 4.49
N TYR A 143 23.81 -8.11 4.88
CA TYR A 143 22.89 -9.05 4.23
C TYR A 143 21.44 -8.54 4.26
N SER A 144 20.98 -7.99 5.39
CA SER A 144 19.63 -7.44 5.50
C SER A 144 19.39 -6.28 4.53
N THR A 145 20.40 -5.43 4.31
CA THR A 145 20.35 -4.33 3.35
C THR A 145 20.24 -4.85 1.91
N LEU A 146 21.11 -5.80 1.52
CA LEU A 146 21.04 -6.43 0.21
C LEU A 146 19.71 -7.15 -0.03
N LYS A 147 19.22 -7.87 0.98
CA LYS A 147 17.94 -8.59 0.91
C LYS A 147 16.77 -7.64 0.66
N ALA A 148 16.77 -6.46 1.26
CA ALA A 148 15.76 -5.44 0.98
C ALA A 148 15.83 -4.97 -0.49
N LEU A 149 17.03 -4.70 -1.01
CA LEU A 149 17.23 -4.30 -2.41
C LEU A 149 16.83 -5.40 -3.40
N TRP A 150 17.12 -6.68 -3.12
CA TRP A 150 16.69 -7.79 -3.96
C TRP A 150 15.16 -7.93 -3.99
N HIS A 151 14.49 -7.80 -2.84
CA HIS A 151 13.03 -7.81 -2.79
C HIS A 151 12.42 -6.63 -3.57
N GLU A 152 13.06 -5.47 -3.54
CA GLU A 152 12.64 -4.31 -4.35
C GLU A 152 12.85 -4.59 -5.85
N LEU A 153 13.98 -5.17 -6.23
CA LEU A 153 14.26 -5.58 -7.62
C LEU A 153 13.22 -6.58 -8.14
N ASP A 154 12.84 -7.56 -7.31
CA ASP A 154 11.82 -8.56 -7.63
C ASP A 154 10.44 -7.93 -7.83
N PHE A 155 10.13 -6.90 -7.05
CA PHE A 155 8.87 -6.18 -7.20
C PHE A 155 8.77 -5.50 -8.58
N TYR A 156 9.80 -4.78 -9.00
CA TYR A 156 9.81 -4.09 -10.30
C TYR A 156 10.10 -5.01 -11.49
N GLY A 157 10.64 -6.19 -11.24
CA GLY A 157 11.12 -7.14 -12.25
C GLY A 157 10.39 -8.47 -12.30
N LYS A 158 9.25 -8.61 -11.61
CA LYS A 158 8.55 -9.89 -11.40
C LYS A 158 8.39 -10.66 -12.72
N TYR A 159 9.16 -11.75 -12.85
CA TYR A 159 9.10 -12.61 -14.01
C TYR A 159 7.86 -13.50 -13.94
N THR A 160 6.97 -13.38 -14.93
CA THR A 160 5.79 -14.25 -15.08
C THR A 160 6.03 -15.19 -16.26
N ALA A 161 6.36 -16.45 -15.98
CA ALA A 161 6.43 -17.49 -17.02
C ALA A 161 5.14 -18.31 -17.09
N ALA A 162 4.89 -18.89 -18.27
CA ALA A 162 3.72 -19.73 -18.54
C ALA A 162 3.78 -21.12 -17.87
N CYS A 163 4.94 -21.56 -17.37
CA CYS A 163 5.12 -22.88 -16.77
C CYS A 163 6.04 -22.82 -15.54
N SER A 164 5.70 -23.61 -14.52
CA SER A 164 6.36 -23.64 -13.21
C SER A 164 7.85 -24.03 -13.27
N THR A 165 8.25 -24.94 -14.17
CA THR A 165 9.65 -25.37 -14.31
C THR A 165 10.57 -24.20 -14.68
N TYR A 166 10.13 -23.30 -15.57
CA TYR A 166 10.92 -22.13 -15.96
C TYR A 166 11.07 -21.11 -14.83
N ILE A 167 10.05 -20.99 -13.98
CA ILE A 167 10.10 -20.13 -12.79
C ILE A 167 11.17 -20.66 -11.82
N THR A 168 11.21 -21.97 -11.59
CA THR A 168 12.18 -22.61 -10.70
C THR A 168 13.61 -22.41 -11.20
N SER A 169 13.88 -22.70 -12.47
CA SER A 169 15.22 -22.52 -13.06
C SER A 169 15.66 -21.05 -13.03
N TYR A 170 14.76 -20.11 -13.36
CA TYR A 170 15.05 -18.68 -13.30
C TYR A 170 15.37 -18.22 -11.87
N THR A 171 14.56 -18.65 -10.89
CA THR A 171 14.76 -18.32 -9.47
C THR A 171 16.08 -18.86 -8.95
N SER A 172 16.47 -20.07 -9.36
CA SER A 172 17.76 -20.67 -9.00
C SER A 172 18.92 -19.82 -9.49
N TRP A 173 18.90 -19.41 -10.75
CA TRP A 173 19.93 -18.56 -11.34
C TRP A 173 19.99 -17.16 -10.71
N GLU A 174 18.83 -16.56 -10.42
CA GLU A 174 18.81 -15.28 -9.70
C GLU A 174 19.41 -15.40 -8.29
N ASN A 175 19.11 -16.47 -7.56
CA ASN A 175 19.68 -16.69 -6.24
C ASN A 175 21.19 -16.88 -6.29
N GLU A 176 21.72 -17.52 -7.33
CA GLU A 176 23.16 -17.63 -7.56
C GLU A 176 23.80 -16.24 -7.76
N ILE A 177 23.19 -15.37 -8.55
CA ILE A 177 23.64 -13.97 -8.71
C ILE A 177 23.64 -13.23 -7.37
N ARG A 178 22.61 -13.42 -6.54
CA ARG A 178 22.54 -12.78 -5.21
C ARG A 178 23.67 -13.24 -4.29
N VAL A 179 24.12 -14.50 -4.41
CA VAL A 179 25.31 -14.98 -3.70
C VAL A 179 26.54 -14.23 -4.19
N TYR A 180 26.71 -14.02 -5.49
CA TYR A 180 27.83 -13.24 -6.04
C TYR A 180 27.81 -11.78 -5.57
N ASP A 181 26.64 -11.14 -5.60
CA ASP A 181 26.46 -9.77 -5.09
C ASP A 181 26.85 -9.69 -3.60
N PHE A 182 26.40 -10.65 -2.78
CA PHE A 182 26.72 -10.71 -1.36
C PHE A 182 28.22 -10.86 -1.12
N LEU A 183 28.84 -11.88 -1.73
CA LEU A 183 30.26 -12.18 -1.56
C LEU A 183 31.15 -11.04 -2.06
N GLY A 184 30.81 -10.42 -3.19
CA GLY A 184 31.60 -9.36 -3.81
C GLY A 184 31.69 -8.07 -3.00
N GLY A 185 30.78 -7.84 -2.05
CA GLY A 185 30.80 -6.67 -1.18
C GLY A 185 31.22 -6.93 0.27
N LEU A 186 31.59 -8.16 0.64
CA LEU A 186 32.14 -8.45 1.98
C LEU A 186 33.49 -7.76 2.18
N ASN A 187 33.81 -7.41 3.43
CA ASN A 187 35.15 -6.92 3.76
C ASN A 187 36.17 -8.04 3.60
N MET A 188 37.41 -7.68 3.27
CA MET A 188 38.53 -8.59 3.12
C MET A 188 39.07 -9.17 4.45
N ASP A 189 38.38 -9.01 5.58
CA ASP A 189 38.87 -9.39 6.92
C ASP A 189 38.91 -10.91 7.17
N PHE A 190 39.06 -11.72 6.12
CA PHE A 190 39.29 -13.16 6.15
C PHE A 190 40.45 -13.62 5.23
N ASP A 191 41.42 -12.73 4.95
CA ASP A 191 42.78 -13.10 4.51
C ASP A 191 43.78 -13.03 5.68
#